data_AF-G1UWC7-F1
#
_entry.id   AF-G1UWC7-F1
#
_cell.length_a   1.000
_cell.length_b   1.000
_cell.length_c   1.000
_cell.angle_alpha   90.00
_cell.angle_beta   90.00
_cell.angle_gamma   90.00
#
_symmetry.space_group_name_H-M   'P 1'
#
loop_
_entity.id
_entity.type
_entity.pdbx_description
1 polymer ?
#
loop_
_entity_poly.entity_id
_entity_poly.type
_entity_poly.pdbx_seq_one_letter_code
_entity_poly.pdbx_strand_id
1 'polypeptide(L)'
;MKLSAWHRAQGDTVERFIPLMNDSYDRVYSSKVFSFTPDEPNLPRGVIRGGTGYGPGSNLPDDVEHIMPDYSLYPAFQASLGFTTRGCIRTCPWCIVPGKEGTIHAHAELEEFLRSGCRDVILMDNNILAHPHGVSQLEHSIDLGLRIDCNQGLDARLIAADDVLASLLSRVHWLKSIRLACDHKSQMPAVERAVTSIRRHGGKKYNFSCYVLVKDVPDALERIEFLRSLGVDPFAQPYREPGSKSVPAQNLRRLARWCNHKAIFKTVPWPKYQGGAA
;
A
#
# COMPACT_ATOMS: atom_id res chain seq x y z
N MET A 1 -6.98 -11.44 9.98
CA MET A 1 -7.68 -12.18 8.90
C MET A 1 -7.09 -13.58 8.77
N LYS A 2 -5.82 -13.73 8.34
CA LYS A 2 -5.15 -15.05 8.25
C LYS A 2 -5.13 -15.85 9.56
N LEU A 3 -4.71 -15.23 10.69
CA LEU A 3 -4.82 -15.86 12.03
C LEU A 3 -6.24 -16.32 12.39
N SER A 4 -7.26 -15.54 11.99
CA SER A 4 -8.67 -15.90 12.25
C SER A 4 -9.08 -17.14 11.45
N ALA A 5 -8.68 -17.21 10.17
CA ALA A 5 -8.93 -18.38 9.34
C ALA A 5 -8.25 -19.63 9.92
N TRP A 6 -6.97 -19.52 10.30
CA TRP A 6 -6.19 -20.63 10.84
C TRP A 6 -6.76 -21.16 12.16
N HIS A 7 -7.13 -20.27 13.09
CA HIS A 7 -7.76 -20.67 14.35
C HIS A 7 -9.13 -21.32 14.14
N ARG A 8 -9.99 -20.73 13.30
CA ARG A 8 -11.31 -21.33 13.01
C ARG A 8 -11.20 -22.70 12.34
N ALA A 9 -10.20 -22.92 11.49
CA ALA A 9 -9.95 -24.22 10.87
C ALA A 9 -9.61 -25.32 11.89
N GLN A 10 -9.14 -24.95 13.08
CA GLN A 10 -8.89 -25.87 14.21
C GLN A 10 -10.09 -26.02 15.14
N GLY A 11 -11.21 -25.35 14.87
CA GLY A 11 -12.40 -25.37 15.71
C GLY A 11 -12.45 -24.25 16.75
N ASP A 12 -11.49 -23.33 16.76
CA ASP A 12 -11.49 -22.21 17.72
C ASP A 12 -12.56 -21.16 17.38
N THR A 13 -13.08 -20.52 18.43
CA THR A 13 -13.91 -19.33 18.28
C THR A 13 -13.03 -18.09 18.22
N VAL A 14 -13.19 -17.27 17.17
CA VAL A 14 -12.42 -16.04 16.99
C VAL A 14 -13.36 -14.83 16.93
N GLU A 15 -13.01 -13.79 17.67
CA GLU A 15 -13.71 -12.51 17.68
C GLU A 15 -12.74 -11.33 17.81
N ARG A 16 -13.27 -10.11 17.76
CA ARG A 16 -12.49 -8.91 18.08
C ARG A 16 -12.33 -8.85 19.60
N PHE A 17 -11.11 -8.58 20.05
CA PHE A 17 -10.80 -8.47 21.48
C PHE A 17 -11.70 -7.42 22.17
N ILE A 18 -12.34 -7.84 23.26
CA ILE A 18 -13.13 -6.99 24.15
C ILE A 18 -12.38 -6.84 25.49
N PRO A 19 -11.83 -5.65 25.81
CA PRO A 19 -11.05 -5.43 27.04
C PRO A 19 -11.73 -5.89 28.33
N LEU A 20 -13.05 -5.69 28.45
CA LEU A 20 -13.82 -6.07 29.63
C LEU A 20 -13.94 -7.58 29.83
N MET A 21 -13.61 -8.37 28.80
CA MET A 21 -13.66 -9.83 28.82
C MET A 21 -12.25 -10.45 28.75
N ASN A 22 -11.22 -9.70 29.15
CA ASN A 22 -9.83 -10.13 29.01
C ASN A 22 -9.57 -11.55 29.54
N ASP A 23 -10.16 -11.89 30.69
CA ASP A 23 -9.92 -13.17 31.37
C ASP A 23 -10.67 -14.36 30.73
N SER A 24 -11.52 -14.12 29.72
CA SER A 24 -12.22 -15.18 28.98
C SER A 24 -11.50 -15.65 27.73
N TYR A 25 -10.36 -15.04 27.37
CA TYR A 25 -9.63 -15.39 26.15
C TYR A 25 -8.46 -16.33 26.45
N ASP A 26 -8.42 -17.48 25.78
CA ASP A 26 -7.27 -18.39 25.81
C ASP A 26 -6.03 -17.78 25.13
N ARG A 27 -6.26 -16.94 24.10
CA ARG A 27 -5.19 -16.32 23.32
C ARG A 27 -5.61 -14.98 22.75
N VAL A 28 -4.73 -13.98 22.87
CA VAL A 28 -4.95 -12.63 22.33
C VAL A 28 -3.82 -12.26 21.38
N TYR A 29 -4.18 -11.74 20.22
CA TYR A 29 -3.26 -11.19 19.24
C TYR A 29 -3.47 -9.69 19.12
N SER A 30 -2.38 -8.93 19.09
CA SER A 30 -2.40 -7.50 18.82
C SER A 30 -1.50 -7.20 17.63
N SER A 31 -2.07 -6.59 16.58
CA SER A 31 -1.31 -6.16 15.42
C SER A 31 -1.33 -4.66 15.25
N LYS A 32 -0.20 -4.11 14.79
CA LYS A 32 -0.02 -2.66 14.65
C LYS A 32 0.90 -2.33 13.48
N VAL A 33 0.47 -1.37 12.67
CA VAL A 33 1.24 -0.93 11.48
C VAL A 33 2.23 0.17 11.85
N PHE A 34 1.82 1.16 12.63
CA PHE A 34 2.61 2.35 12.91
C PHE A 34 3.14 2.37 14.34
N SER A 35 4.43 2.61 14.53
CA SER A 35 5.07 2.66 15.87
C SER A 35 4.53 3.76 16.79
N PHE A 36 3.88 4.78 16.21
CA PHE A 36 3.34 5.93 16.91
C PHE A 36 1.88 5.80 17.35
N THR A 37 1.16 4.78 16.90
CA THR A 37 -0.17 4.48 17.45
C THR A 37 0.01 3.98 18.89
N PRO A 38 -0.81 4.35 19.88
CA PRO A 38 -0.75 3.72 21.19
C PRO A 38 -1.17 2.25 21.12
N ASP A 39 -0.70 1.45 22.07
CA ASP A 39 -1.21 0.09 22.25
C ASP A 39 -2.57 0.16 22.99
N GLU A 40 -3.38 -0.89 22.87
CA GLU A 40 -4.56 -1.06 23.72
C GLU A 40 -4.09 -1.23 25.19
N PRO A 41 -4.50 -0.36 26.13
CA PRO A 41 -3.97 -0.38 27.50
C PRO A 41 -4.31 -1.66 28.28
N ASN A 42 -5.39 -2.34 27.93
CA ASN A 42 -5.91 -3.50 28.66
C ASN A 42 -5.48 -4.86 28.06
N LEU A 43 -4.38 -4.89 27.31
CA LEU A 43 -3.89 -6.16 26.75
C LEU A 43 -3.36 -7.09 27.85
N PRO A 44 -3.65 -8.40 27.79
CA PRO A 44 -3.15 -9.36 28.77
C PRO A 44 -1.63 -9.55 28.65
N ARG A 45 -1.01 -10.03 29.73
CA ARG A 45 0.44 -10.29 29.79
C ARG A 45 0.92 -11.25 28.68
N GLY A 46 0.10 -12.24 28.31
CA GLY A 46 0.40 -13.26 27.30
C GLY A 46 0.08 -12.86 25.84
N VAL A 47 -0.26 -11.59 25.58
CA VAL A 47 -0.62 -11.14 24.23
C VAL A 47 0.53 -11.34 23.24
N ILE A 48 0.19 -11.84 22.05
CA ILE A 48 1.12 -12.00 20.94
C ILE A 48 1.06 -10.75 20.07
N ARG A 49 2.20 -10.08 19.96
CA ARG A 49 2.33 -8.82 19.22
C ARG A 49 2.95 -9.05 17.86
N GLY A 50 2.40 -8.42 16.83
CA GLY A 50 2.90 -8.54 15.47
C GLY A 50 2.69 -7.29 14.62
N GLY A 51 3.49 -7.16 13.56
CA GLY A 51 3.39 -6.03 12.63
C GLY A 51 4.44 -4.95 12.88
N THR A 52 4.62 -4.12 11.86
CA THR A 52 5.71 -3.15 11.75
C THR A 52 5.78 -2.17 12.94
N GLY A 53 4.64 -1.84 13.55
CA GLY A 53 4.59 -0.90 14.66
C GLY A 53 5.19 -1.42 15.96
N TYR A 54 5.39 -2.74 16.09
CA TYR A 54 6.09 -3.37 17.21
C TYR A 54 7.58 -3.63 16.93
N GLY A 55 8.04 -3.39 15.70
CA GLY A 55 9.41 -3.67 15.26
C GLY A 55 9.56 -4.98 14.48
N PRO A 56 10.80 -5.42 14.22
CA PRO A 56 11.05 -6.72 13.60
C PRO A 56 10.61 -7.83 14.57
N GLY A 57 9.47 -8.46 14.27
CA GLY A 57 8.96 -9.62 14.97
C GLY A 57 9.18 -10.89 14.16
N SER A 58 8.81 -12.03 14.73
CA SER A 58 8.72 -13.28 13.96
C SER A 58 7.70 -13.12 12.84
N ASN A 59 7.99 -13.72 11.69
CA ASN A 59 6.98 -13.92 10.65
C ASN A 59 5.85 -14.81 11.19
N LEU A 60 4.70 -14.73 10.54
CA LEU A 60 3.67 -15.74 10.75
C LEU A 60 4.23 -17.12 10.39
N PRO A 61 3.83 -18.18 11.10
CA PRO A 61 4.07 -19.55 10.63
C PRO A 61 3.57 -19.72 9.20
N ASP A 62 4.23 -20.59 8.43
CA ASP A 62 3.99 -20.75 7.00
C ASP A 62 2.54 -21.15 6.68
N ASP A 63 1.98 -22.06 7.47
CA ASP A 63 0.58 -22.51 7.39
C ASP A 63 -0.45 -21.42 7.76
N VAL A 64 -0.04 -20.44 8.57
CA VAL A 64 -0.85 -19.24 8.85
C VAL A 64 -0.67 -18.20 7.75
N GLU A 65 0.53 -18.06 7.18
CA GLU A 65 0.78 -17.12 6.09
C GLU A 65 0.08 -17.59 4.81
N HIS A 66 0.13 -18.87 4.47
CA HIS A 66 -0.43 -19.42 3.24
C HIS A 66 -1.85 -19.97 3.41
N ILE A 67 -2.77 -19.10 3.84
CA ILE A 67 -4.19 -19.41 4.01
C ILE A 67 -5.10 -18.29 3.51
N MET A 68 -6.25 -18.68 2.95
CA MET A 68 -7.32 -17.77 2.56
C MET A 68 -7.73 -16.89 3.77
N PRO A 69 -7.64 -15.54 3.66
CA PRO A 69 -7.96 -14.68 4.78
C PRO A 69 -9.44 -14.78 5.20
N ASP A 70 -9.71 -14.84 6.51
CA ASP A 70 -11.07 -14.73 7.05
C ASP A 70 -11.47 -13.26 7.20
N TYR A 71 -12.51 -12.86 6.45
CA TYR A 71 -13.06 -11.52 6.40
C TYR A 71 -14.25 -11.30 7.36
N SER A 72 -14.70 -12.32 8.10
CA SER A 72 -15.86 -12.22 9.01
C SER A 72 -15.70 -11.11 10.06
N LEU A 73 -14.48 -10.89 10.53
CA LEU A 73 -14.13 -9.82 11.46
C LEU A 73 -14.13 -8.42 10.82
N TYR A 74 -14.26 -8.31 9.49
CA TYR A 74 -14.21 -7.07 8.72
C TYR A 74 -15.29 -7.06 7.62
N PRO A 75 -16.58 -7.15 7.97
CA PRO A 75 -17.66 -7.38 7.00
C PRO A 75 -17.84 -6.24 5.99
N ALA A 76 -17.33 -5.04 6.27
CA ALA A 76 -17.33 -3.93 5.32
C ALA A 76 -16.27 -4.05 4.22
N PHE A 77 -15.27 -4.92 4.38
CA PHE A 77 -14.20 -5.11 3.41
C PHE A 77 -14.61 -6.15 2.36
N GLN A 78 -14.71 -5.73 1.10
CA GLN A 78 -15.30 -6.52 0.02
C GLN A 78 -14.32 -7.02 -1.04
N ALA A 79 -13.10 -6.51 -1.08
CA ALA A 79 -12.08 -7.02 -2.00
C ALA A 79 -11.38 -8.24 -1.38
N SER A 80 -10.73 -9.03 -2.23
CA SER A 80 -9.67 -9.94 -1.81
C SER A 80 -8.41 -9.13 -1.53
N LEU A 81 -7.60 -9.54 -0.55
CA LEU A 81 -6.39 -8.86 -0.12
C LEU A 81 -5.26 -9.87 0.02
N GLY A 82 -4.13 -9.60 -0.63
CA GLY A 82 -2.98 -10.49 -0.56
C GLY A 82 -1.69 -9.86 -1.06
N PHE A 83 -0.66 -10.69 -1.12
CA PHE A 83 0.64 -10.37 -1.68
C PHE A 83 0.97 -11.47 -2.68
N THR A 84 1.45 -11.14 -3.87
CA THR A 84 2.02 -12.16 -4.78
C THR A 84 3.54 -12.21 -4.70
N THR A 85 4.15 -11.12 -4.23
CA THR A 85 5.58 -10.95 -3.98
C THR A 85 5.83 -10.23 -2.66
N ARG A 86 7.00 -10.48 -2.07
CA ARG A 86 7.50 -9.81 -0.86
C ARG A 86 8.92 -9.30 -1.08
N GLY A 87 9.35 -8.36 -0.23
CA GLY A 87 10.64 -7.70 -0.41
C GLY A 87 10.65 -6.64 -1.51
N CYS A 88 11.80 -6.05 -1.79
CA CYS A 88 11.96 -5.04 -2.85
C CYS A 88 13.42 -4.94 -3.32
N ILE A 89 13.63 -4.62 -4.59
CA ILE A 89 14.98 -4.38 -5.18
C ILE A 89 15.58 -3.02 -4.78
N ARG A 90 14.83 -2.16 -4.08
CA ARG A 90 15.21 -0.78 -3.77
C ARG A 90 15.56 -0.62 -2.31
N THR A 91 16.61 0.13 -2.02
CA THR A 91 17.08 0.46 -0.66
C THR A 91 16.76 1.90 -0.28
N CYS A 92 15.52 2.34 -0.52
CA CYS A 92 15.10 3.71 -0.23
C CYS A 92 15.29 4.02 1.27
N PRO A 93 15.94 5.13 1.66
CA PRO A 93 16.32 5.39 3.05
C PRO A 93 15.12 5.66 3.99
N TRP A 94 13.92 5.84 3.45
CA TRP A 94 12.67 5.98 4.20
C TRP A 94 11.86 4.69 4.29
N CYS A 95 12.30 3.61 3.63
CA CYS A 95 11.53 2.38 3.49
C CYS A 95 12.03 1.30 4.45
N ILE A 96 11.11 0.65 5.17
CA ILE A 96 11.44 -0.45 6.07
C ILE A 96 11.55 -1.81 5.35
N VAL A 97 10.99 -1.92 4.14
CA VAL A 97 10.85 -3.20 3.42
C VAL A 97 12.18 -3.96 3.28
N PRO A 98 13.31 -3.35 2.87
CA PRO A 98 14.54 -4.11 2.67
C PRO A 98 15.06 -4.75 3.96
N GLY A 99 14.93 -4.06 5.10
CA GLY A 99 15.34 -4.60 6.40
C GLY A 99 14.35 -5.61 6.98
N LYS A 100 13.06 -5.49 6.63
CA LYS A 100 11.99 -6.34 7.17
C LYS A 100 11.75 -7.61 6.34
N GLU A 101 11.75 -7.48 5.03
CA GLU A 101 11.32 -8.52 4.09
C GLU A 101 12.45 -8.96 3.13
N GLY A 102 13.59 -8.27 3.14
CA GLY A 102 14.74 -8.62 2.32
C GLY A 102 14.56 -8.30 0.83
N THR A 103 15.30 -9.05 0.01
CA THR A 103 15.28 -8.95 -1.44
C THR A 103 13.95 -9.42 -2.02
N ILE A 104 13.61 -8.93 -3.21
CA ILE A 104 12.39 -9.32 -3.90
C ILE A 104 12.33 -10.85 -4.11
N HIS A 105 11.18 -11.46 -3.83
CA HIS A 105 10.93 -12.88 -4.06
C HIS A 105 9.43 -13.15 -4.29
N ALA A 106 9.13 -14.28 -4.96
CA ALA A 106 7.78 -14.81 -5.09
C ALA A 106 7.19 -15.15 -3.72
N HIS A 107 5.87 -15.04 -3.57
CA HIS A 107 5.18 -15.30 -2.30
C HIS A 107 3.97 -16.20 -2.48
N ALA A 108 2.94 -15.79 -3.23
CA ALA A 108 1.72 -16.57 -3.39
C ALA A 108 1.13 -16.41 -4.80
N GLU A 109 0.31 -17.38 -5.18
CA GLU A 109 -0.61 -17.31 -6.33
C GLU A 109 -1.84 -16.47 -5.97
N LEU A 110 -2.46 -15.81 -6.95
CA LEU A 110 -3.69 -15.03 -6.73
C LEU A 110 -4.80 -15.86 -6.08
N GLU A 111 -4.95 -17.12 -6.52
CA GLU A 111 -5.99 -18.04 -6.06
C GLU A 111 -5.90 -18.37 -4.57
N GLU A 112 -4.72 -18.25 -3.95
CA GLU A 112 -4.54 -18.52 -2.53
C GLU A 112 -5.39 -17.60 -1.64
N PHE A 113 -5.64 -16.36 -2.10
CA PHE A 113 -6.40 -15.36 -1.36
C PHE A 113 -7.60 -14.78 -2.14
N LEU A 114 -7.91 -15.34 -3.32
CA LEU A 114 -9.07 -14.97 -4.12
C LEU A 114 -10.37 -15.54 -3.54
N ARG A 115 -11.16 -14.69 -2.90
CA ARG A 115 -12.47 -15.08 -2.35
C ARG A 115 -13.44 -15.49 -3.46
N SER A 116 -14.11 -16.63 -3.30
CA SER A 116 -15.13 -17.10 -4.24
C SER A 116 -16.18 -16.03 -4.54
N GLY A 117 -16.47 -15.82 -5.83
CA GLY A 117 -17.41 -14.80 -6.31
C GLY A 117 -16.90 -13.35 -6.24
N CYS A 118 -15.70 -13.10 -5.71
CA CYS A 118 -15.10 -11.77 -5.66
C CYS A 118 -14.14 -11.58 -6.84
N ARG A 119 -14.30 -10.47 -7.58
CA ARG A 119 -13.38 -10.09 -8.68
C ARG A 119 -12.42 -8.97 -8.31
N ASP A 120 -12.60 -8.34 -7.17
CA ASP A 120 -11.79 -7.20 -6.74
C ASP A 120 -10.62 -7.70 -5.90
N VAL A 121 -9.40 -7.30 -6.27
CA VAL A 121 -8.19 -7.74 -5.58
C VAL A 121 -7.30 -6.53 -5.27
N ILE A 122 -6.95 -6.39 -4.00
CA ILE A 122 -5.97 -5.42 -3.53
C ILE A 122 -4.66 -6.16 -3.28
N LEU A 123 -3.64 -5.80 -4.04
CA LEU A 123 -2.30 -6.36 -3.92
C LEU A 123 -1.43 -5.43 -3.07
N MET A 124 -0.84 -6.00 -2.03
CA MET A 124 -0.02 -5.29 -1.05
C MET A 124 1.49 -5.40 -1.35
N ASP A 125 1.84 -6.03 -2.46
CA ASP A 125 3.18 -6.13 -3.02
C ASP A 125 3.96 -4.82 -2.98
N ASN A 126 5.16 -4.85 -2.39
CA ASN A 126 5.99 -3.65 -2.31
C ASN A 126 6.54 -3.22 -3.67
N ASN A 127 6.77 -4.17 -4.58
CA ASN A 127 7.20 -3.91 -5.96
C ASN A 127 6.93 -5.10 -6.88
N ILE A 128 5.65 -5.33 -7.20
CA ILE A 128 5.19 -6.47 -8.02
C ILE A 128 5.92 -6.59 -9.37
N LEU A 129 6.33 -5.47 -9.97
CA LEU A 129 7.00 -5.45 -11.28
C LEU A 129 8.48 -5.87 -11.21
N ALA A 130 9.04 -5.98 -10.00
CA ALA A 130 10.45 -6.30 -9.82
C ALA A 130 10.74 -7.81 -9.78
N HIS A 131 9.73 -8.66 -10.01
CA HIS A 131 9.89 -10.11 -10.02
C HIS A 131 9.06 -10.74 -11.16
N PRO A 132 9.61 -11.73 -11.90
CA PRO A 132 8.87 -12.43 -12.97
C PRO A 132 7.54 -13.01 -12.50
N HIS A 133 7.51 -13.64 -11.31
CA HIS A 133 6.27 -14.11 -10.67
C HIS A 133 5.22 -13.00 -10.52
N GLY A 134 5.60 -11.81 -10.04
CA GLY A 134 4.63 -10.72 -9.87
C GLY A 134 4.06 -10.24 -11.21
N VAL A 135 4.89 -10.22 -12.25
CA VAL A 135 4.46 -9.90 -13.63
C VAL A 135 3.50 -10.97 -14.15
N SER A 136 3.80 -12.26 -13.96
CA SER A 136 2.92 -13.35 -14.41
C SER A 136 1.58 -13.35 -13.66
N GLN A 137 1.54 -12.96 -12.39
CA GLN A 137 0.28 -12.79 -11.65
C GLN A 137 -0.57 -11.63 -12.22
N LEU A 138 0.05 -10.55 -12.70
CA LEU A 138 -0.69 -9.48 -13.38
C LEU A 138 -1.26 -9.95 -14.72
N GLU A 139 -0.53 -10.76 -15.48
CA GLU A 139 -1.04 -11.40 -16.71
C GLU A 139 -2.22 -12.32 -16.40
N HIS A 140 -2.04 -13.22 -15.44
CA HIS A 140 -3.07 -14.15 -14.99
C HIS A 140 -4.34 -13.44 -14.49
N SER A 141 -4.18 -12.27 -13.84
CA SER A 141 -5.33 -11.46 -13.41
C SER A 141 -6.21 -10.98 -14.56
N ILE A 142 -5.64 -10.77 -15.76
CA ILE A 142 -6.37 -10.39 -16.97
C ILE A 142 -7.19 -11.59 -17.46
N ASP A 143 -6.59 -12.78 -17.49
CA ASP A 143 -7.24 -14.02 -17.93
C ASP A 143 -8.41 -14.39 -17.01
N LEU A 144 -8.25 -14.18 -15.70
CA LEU A 144 -9.30 -14.37 -14.70
C LEU A 144 -10.35 -13.23 -14.68
N GLY A 145 -10.13 -12.15 -15.43
CA GLY A 145 -11.04 -10.99 -15.48
C GLY A 145 -11.16 -10.24 -14.15
N LEU A 146 -10.11 -10.25 -13.33
CA LEU A 146 -10.05 -9.60 -12.01
C LEU A 146 -9.83 -8.09 -12.16
N ARG A 147 -10.27 -7.32 -11.15
CA ARG A 147 -9.97 -5.89 -11.02
C ARG A 147 -8.90 -5.68 -9.95
N ILE A 148 -7.74 -5.18 -10.35
CA ILE A 148 -6.54 -5.07 -9.52
C ILE A 148 -6.35 -3.67 -8.95
N ASP A 149 -5.92 -3.60 -7.69
CA ASP A 149 -5.40 -2.41 -7.02
C ASP A 149 -4.02 -2.69 -6.41
N CYS A 150 -2.96 -2.31 -7.11
CA CYS A 150 -1.59 -2.37 -6.58
C CYS A 150 -1.40 -1.23 -5.57
N ASN A 151 -1.50 -1.55 -4.29
CA ASN A 151 -1.73 -0.55 -3.25
C ASN A 151 -0.47 0.24 -2.87
N GLN A 152 0.72 -0.37 -2.98
CA GLN A 152 2.00 0.24 -2.57
C GLN A 152 2.62 1.19 -3.62
N GLY A 153 2.02 1.28 -4.81
CA GLY A 153 2.57 2.04 -5.94
C GLY A 153 3.58 1.24 -6.76
N LEU A 154 3.45 1.32 -8.08
CA LEU A 154 4.34 0.66 -9.04
C LEU A 154 5.62 1.48 -9.25
N ASP A 155 6.74 0.78 -9.46
CA ASP A 155 8.03 1.42 -9.74
C ASP A 155 8.06 1.98 -11.17
N ALA A 156 7.80 3.28 -11.30
CA ALA A 156 7.81 3.99 -12.58
C ALA A 156 9.13 3.84 -13.36
N ARG A 157 10.25 3.57 -12.67
CA ARG A 157 11.55 3.36 -13.34
C ARG A 157 11.59 2.07 -14.14
N LEU A 158 10.92 1.01 -13.67
CA LEU A 158 10.82 -0.26 -14.40
C LEU A 158 9.93 -0.08 -15.63
N ILE A 159 8.76 0.55 -15.45
CA ILE A 159 7.83 0.84 -16.55
C ILE A 159 8.48 1.73 -17.62
N ALA A 160 9.26 2.74 -17.19
CA ALA A 160 9.94 3.64 -18.11
C ALA A 160 11.10 3.00 -18.87
N ALA A 161 11.63 1.86 -18.40
CA ALA A 161 12.72 1.13 -19.03
C ALA A 161 12.24 -0.02 -19.93
N ASP A 162 10.99 -0.45 -19.76
CA ASP A 162 10.43 -1.60 -20.47
C ASP A 162 9.00 -1.32 -20.97
N ASP A 163 8.87 -1.16 -22.28
CA ASP A 163 7.59 -0.89 -22.93
C ASP A 163 6.63 -2.09 -22.88
N VAL A 164 7.13 -3.32 -22.69
CA VAL A 164 6.31 -4.52 -22.49
C VAL A 164 5.52 -4.40 -21.19
N LEU A 165 6.14 -3.92 -20.11
CA LEU A 165 5.44 -3.62 -18.86
C LEU A 165 4.36 -2.55 -19.06
N ALA A 166 4.65 -1.49 -19.83
CA ALA A 166 3.65 -0.47 -20.13
C ALA A 166 2.45 -1.04 -20.90
N SER A 167 2.70 -1.93 -21.87
CA SER A 167 1.66 -2.64 -22.61
C SER A 167 0.84 -3.56 -21.70
N LEU A 168 1.48 -4.36 -20.85
CA LEU A 168 0.79 -5.18 -19.85
C LEU A 168 -0.12 -4.35 -18.94
N LEU A 169 0.41 -3.29 -18.33
CA LEU A 169 -0.33 -2.43 -17.40
C LEU A 169 -1.51 -1.72 -18.08
N SER A 170 -1.44 -1.49 -19.39
CA SER A 170 -2.56 -0.94 -20.17
C SER A 170 -3.70 -1.95 -20.40
N ARG A 171 -3.46 -3.24 -20.21
CA ARG A 171 -4.47 -4.31 -20.34
C ARG A 171 -5.07 -4.73 -19.00
N VAL A 172 -4.33 -4.58 -17.90
CA VAL A 172 -4.83 -4.83 -16.53
C VAL A 172 -6.11 -4.05 -16.28
N HIS A 173 -7.13 -4.72 -15.74
CA HIS A 173 -8.35 -4.06 -15.30
C HIS A 173 -8.12 -3.44 -13.93
N TRP A 174 -7.99 -2.12 -13.87
CA TRP A 174 -7.73 -1.44 -12.62
C TRP A 174 -9.01 -1.18 -11.83
N LEU A 175 -9.03 -1.60 -10.55
CA LEU A 175 -10.10 -1.28 -9.60
C LEU A 175 -10.12 0.21 -9.24
N LYS A 176 -8.93 0.84 -9.22
CA LYS A 176 -8.72 2.26 -8.92
C LYS A 176 -7.77 2.88 -9.96
N SER A 177 -7.13 3.99 -9.64
CA SER A 177 -6.05 4.55 -10.45
C SER A 177 -4.82 3.65 -10.44
N ILE A 178 -4.06 3.65 -11.54
CA ILE A 178 -2.69 3.13 -11.55
C ILE A 178 -1.86 4.00 -10.62
N ARG A 179 -1.35 3.41 -9.54
CA ARG A 179 -0.58 4.15 -8.53
C ARG A 179 0.90 4.05 -8.83
N LEU A 180 1.58 5.19 -8.79
CA LEU A 180 3.03 5.33 -8.87
C LEU A 180 3.57 5.93 -7.58
N ALA A 181 4.89 6.02 -7.46
CA ALA A 181 5.55 6.78 -6.41
C ALA A 181 6.59 7.73 -7.01
N CYS A 182 6.57 8.98 -6.56
CA CYS A 182 7.54 10.02 -6.91
C CYS A 182 7.99 10.68 -5.60
N ASP A 183 8.80 9.98 -4.83
CA ASP A 183 9.31 10.38 -3.52
C ASP A 183 10.57 11.26 -3.60
N HIS A 184 11.19 11.33 -4.78
CA HIS A 184 12.38 12.15 -5.05
C HIS A 184 12.34 12.73 -6.48
N LYS A 185 12.86 13.95 -6.67
CA LYS A 185 12.82 14.65 -7.98
C LYS A 185 13.45 13.85 -9.12
N SER A 186 14.51 13.09 -8.85
CA SER A 186 15.14 12.23 -9.87
C SER A 186 14.20 11.16 -10.45
N GLN A 187 13.04 10.89 -9.83
CA GLN A 187 12.04 9.97 -10.34
C GLN A 187 11.07 10.62 -11.34
N MET A 188 11.01 11.95 -11.41
CA MET A 188 10.07 12.68 -12.29
C MET A 188 10.16 12.24 -13.76
N PRO A 189 11.37 12.14 -14.39
CA PRO A 189 11.45 11.70 -15.78
C PRO A 189 10.94 10.27 -16.01
N ALA A 190 11.14 9.38 -15.03
CA ALA A 190 10.62 8.02 -15.11
C ALA A 190 9.10 8.00 -14.99
N VAL A 191 8.52 8.82 -14.12
CA VAL A 191 7.06 8.94 -13.96
C VAL A 191 6.42 9.44 -15.26
N GLU A 192 6.95 10.51 -15.87
CA GLU A 192 6.45 11.01 -17.15
C GLU A 192 6.51 9.95 -18.25
N ARG A 193 7.64 9.26 -18.39
CA ARG A 193 7.79 8.19 -19.37
C ARG A 193 6.84 7.02 -19.12
N ALA A 194 6.66 6.60 -17.86
CA ALA A 194 5.75 5.52 -17.51
C ALA A 194 4.30 5.87 -17.85
N VAL A 195 3.84 7.05 -17.44
CA VAL A 195 2.48 7.54 -17.72
C VAL A 195 2.25 7.67 -19.22
N THR A 196 3.20 8.26 -19.95
CA THR A 196 3.10 8.44 -21.41
C THR A 196 3.06 7.10 -22.13
N SER A 197 3.88 6.13 -21.71
CA SER A 197 3.96 4.82 -22.34
C SER A 197 2.69 3.98 -22.12
N ILE A 198 2.16 3.98 -20.90
CA ILE A 198 0.88 3.30 -20.62
C ILE A 198 -0.26 3.96 -21.40
N ARG A 199 -0.31 5.30 -21.47
CA ARG A 199 -1.33 6.02 -22.27
C ARG A 199 -1.22 5.76 -23.77
N ARG A 200 0.00 5.54 -24.28
CA ARG A 200 0.23 5.17 -25.69
C ARG A 200 -0.38 3.81 -26.03
N HIS A 201 -0.36 2.85 -25.11
CA HIS A 201 -0.98 1.53 -25.31
C HIS A 201 -2.48 1.50 -24.98
N GLY A 202 -2.90 2.16 -23.89
CA GLY A 202 -4.27 2.03 -23.33
C GLY A 202 -5.17 3.26 -23.50
N GLY A 203 -4.68 4.34 -24.11
CA GLY A 203 -5.39 5.61 -24.23
C GLY A 203 -5.62 6.32 -22.88
N LYS A 204 -6.63 7.20 -22.83
CA LYS A 204 -7.04 7.93 -21.60
C LYS A 204 -7.96 7.12 -20.67
N LYS A 205 -8.06 5.80 -20.88
CA LYS A 205 -8.93 4.90 -20.10
C LYS A 205 -8.59 4.90 -18.61
N TYR A 206 -7.33 5.19 -18.26
CA TYR A 206 -6.82 5.04 -16.91
C TYR A 206 -6.50 6.37 -16.24
N ASN A 207 -6.97 6.48 -15.00
CA ASN A 207 -6.52 7.52 -14.07
C ASN A 207 -5.21 7.08 -13.42
N PHE A 208 -4.32 8.03 -13.20
CA PHE A 208 -3.07 7.80 -12.49
C PHE A 208 -3.13 8.54 -11.16
N SER A 209 -2.60 7.93 -10.11
CA SER A 209 -2.24 8.65 -8.90
C SER A 209 -0.78 8.40 -8.55
N CYS A 210 -0.20 9.27 -7.74
CA CYS A 210 1.20 9.17 -7.39
C CYS A 210 1.43 9.58 -5.93
N TYR A 211 2.06 8.70 -5.16
CA TYR A 211 2.52 9.03 -3.81
C TYR A 211 3.68 10.03 -3.88
N VAL A 212 3.63 11.02 -3.00
CA VAL A 212 4.65 12.05 -2.87
C VAL A 212 5.05 12.16 -1.41
N LEU A 213 6.20 11.60 -1.04
CA LEU A 213 6.77 11.84 0.28
C LEU A 213 7.21 13.30 0.45
N VAL A 214 6.71 13.97 1.49
CA VAL A 214 6.96 15.39 1.77
C VAL A 214 7.99 15.52 2.89
N LYS A 215 9.26 15.67 2.51
CA LYS A 215 10.37 15.96 3.44
C LYS A 215 10.69 17.46 3.53
N ASP A 216 10.58 18.13 2.39
CA ASP A 216 10.77 19.56 2.21
C ASP A 216 9.61 20.09 1.35
N VAL A 217 9.09 21.27 1.71
CA VAL A 217 7.88 21.83 1.07
C VAL A 217 8.16 22.31 -0.36
N PRO A 218 9.16 23.17 -0.62
CA PRO A 218 9.55 23.55 -1.99
C PRO A 218 9.79 22.35 -2.92
N ASP A 219 10.55 21.36 -2.46
CA ASP A 219 10.84 20.15 -3.25
C ASP A 219 9.57 19.35 -3.59
N ALA A 220 8.73 19.07 -2.59
CA ALA A 220 7.51 18.31 -2.79
C ALA A 220 6.49 19.07 -3.63
N LEU A 221 6.39 20.38 -3.48
CA LEU A 221 5.50 21.23 -4.28
C LEU A 221 5.87 21.16 -5.76
N GLU A 222 7.15 21.21 -6.12
CA GLU A 222 7.60 21.07 -7.51
C GLU A 222 7.16 19.73 -8.10
N ARG A 223 7.34 18.62 -7.36
CA ARG A 223 6.86 17.30 -7.78
C ARG A 223 5.34 17.24 -7.92
N ILE A 224 4.59 17.82 -6.98
CA ILE A 224 3.12 17.88 -7.01
C ILE A 224 2.63 18.61 -8.26
N GLU A 225 3.25 19.76 -8.57
CA GLU A 225 2.91 20.59 -9.72
C GLU A 225 3.24 19.90 -11.05
N PHE A 226 4.38 19.22 -11.12
CA PHE A 226 4.75 18.36 -12.24
C PHE A 226 3.74 17.22 -12.46
N LEU A 227 3.33 16.53 -11.40
CA LEU A 227 2.30 15.48 -11.51
C LEU A 227 0.97 16.07 -12.00
N ARG A 228 0.60 17.26 -11.51
CA ARG A 228 -0.60 17.98 -11.94
C ARG A 228 -0.55 18.32 -13.43
N SER A 229 0.58 18.79 -13.95
CA SER A 229 0.73 19.07 -15.40
C SER A 229 0.62 17.83 -16.27
N LEU A 230 0.94 16.65 -15.73
CA LEU A 230 0.76 15.36 -16.42
C LEU A 230 -0.67 14.80 -16.32
N GLY A 231 -1.57 15.46 -15.57
CA GLY A 231 -2.90 14.92 -15.25
C GLY A 231 -2.83 13.67 -14.38
N VAL A 232 -1.84 13.58 -13.49
CA VAL A 232 -1.69 12.54 -12.47
C VAL A 232 -2.15 13.12 -11.14
N ASP A 233 -2.96 12.36 -10.39
CA ASP A 233 -3.44 12.77 -9.07
C ASP A 233 -2.38 12.57 -7.98
N PRO A 234 -1.78 13.65 -7.43
CA PRO A 234 -0.82 13.49 -6.33
C PRO A 234 -1.53 13.12 -5.03
N PHE A 235 -0.84 12.33 -4.20
CA PHE A 235 -1.19 12.07 -2.81
C PHE A 235 0.04 12.32 -1.92
N ALA A 236 0.03 13.44 -1.22
CA ALA A 236 1.14 13.90 -0.40
C ALA A 236 1.14 13.21 0.97
N GLN A 237 2.30 12.67 1.36
CA GLN A 237 2.52 11.97 2.63
C GLN A 237 3.56 12.76 3.45
N PRO A 238 3.16 13.44 4.53
CA PRO A 238 4.11 14.11 5.42
C PRO A 238 5.15 13.13 5.93
N TYR A 239 6.43 13.41 5.69
CA TYR A 239 7.49 12.53 6.14
C TYR A 239 7.49 12.44 7.65
N ARG A 240 7.57 11.20 8.13
CA ARG A 240 7.86 10.87 9.52
C ARG A 240 9.05 9.93 9.50
N GLU A 241 10.03 10.22 10.34
CA GLU A 241 11.15 9.31 10.52
C GLU A 241 10.65 7.94 10.99
N PRO A 242 11.10 6.83 10.37
CA PRO A 242 10.74 5.48 10.80
C PRO A 242 11.01 5.27 12.29
N GLY A 243 10.05 4.68 13.01
CA GLY A 243 10.14 4.47 14.47
C GLY A 243 9.76 5.69 15.31
N SER A 244 9.82 6.91 14.76
CA SER A 244 9.53 8.14 15.52
C SER A 244 8.05 8.26 15.91
N LYS A 245 7.81 8.66 17.17
CA LYS A 245 6.48 9.02 17.67
C LYS A 245 6.10 10.47 17.36
N SER A 246 7.07 11.28 16.93
CA SER A 246 6.89 12.70 16.64
C SER A 246 5.86 12.91 15.53
N VAL A 247 5.00 13.90 15.72
CA VAL A 247 4.08 14.36 14.67
C VAL A 247 4.90 15.09 13.60
N PRO A 248 4.67 14.84 12.29
CA PRO A 248 5.34 15.59 11.22
C PRO A 248 5.14 17.10 11.38
N ALA A 249 6.18 17.85 10.99
CA ALA A 249 6.18 19.30 11.07
C ALA A 249 4.93 19.91 10.39
N GLN A 250 4.41 20.99 10.99
CA GLN A 250 3.13 21.58 10.59
C GLN A 250 3.10 22.00 9.12
N ASN A 251 4.21 22.53 8.60
CA ASN A 251 4.34 22.91 7.19
C ASN A 251 4.16 21.71 6.24
N LEU A 252 4.73 20.53 6.55
CA LEU A 252 4.55 19.31 5.76
C LEU A 252 3.09 18.84 5.78
N ARG A 253 2.45 18.87 6.96
CA ARG A 253 1.03 18.55 7.13
C ARG A 253 0.11 19.52 6.37
N ARG A 254 0.42 20.82 6.37
CA ARG A 254 -0.32 21.84 5.61
C ARG A 254 -0.25 21.58 4.10
N LEU A 255 0.93 21.25 3.57
CA LEU A 255 1.08 20.88 2.15
C LEU A 255 0.26 19.64 1.82
N ALA A 256 0.32 18.61 2.66
CA ALA A 256 -0.45 17.39 2.45
C ALA A 256 -1.96 17.63 2.50
N ARG A 257 -2.45 18.44 3.45
CA ARG A 257 -3.87 18.81 3.52
C ARG A 257 -4.33 19.53 2.25
N TRP A 258 -3.56 20.51 1.79
CA TRP A 258 -3.83 21.24 0.55
C TRP A 258 -3.91 20.29 -0.66
N CYS A 259 -2.90 19.44 -0.82
CA CYS A 259 -2.78 18.50 -1.94
C CYS A 259 -3.89 17.43 -1.92
N ASN A 260 -4.18 16.85 -0.75
CA ASN A 260 -5.06 15.68 -0.64
C ASN A 260 -6.54 16.06 -0.59
N HIS A 261 -6.87 17.30 -0.22
CA HIS A 261 -8.24 17.79 -0.27
C HIS A 261 -8.60 18.26 -1.68
N LYS A 262 -9.14 17.36 -2.51
CA LYS A 262 -9.32 17.58 -3.96
C LYS A 262 -10.07 18.87 -4.33
N ALA A 263 -11.07 19.31 -3.56
CA ALA A 263 -11.75 20.58 -3.82
C ALA A 263 -10.82 21.79 -3.66
N ILE A 264 -9.94 21.78 -2.64
CA ILE A 264 -8.95 22.83 -2.39
C ILE A 264 -7.86 22.77 -3.45
N PHE A 265 -7.29 21.58 -3.68
CA PHE A 265 -6.22 21.38 -4.65
C PHE A 265 -6.58 21.86 -6.07
N LYS A 266 -7.85 21.70 -6.46
CA LYS A 266 -8.35 22.12 -7.78
C LYS A 266 -8.67 23.61 -7.89
N THR A 267 -8.95 24.30 -6.78
CA THR A 267 -9.48 25.68 -6.82
C THR A 267 -8.57 26.72 -6.20
N VAL A 268 -7.65 26.33 -5.31
CA VAL A 268 -6.78 27.24 -4.55
C VAL A 268 -5.32 26.94 -4.87
N PRO A 269 -4.59 27.85 -5.54
CA PRO A 269 -3.14 27.73 -5.68
C PRO A 269 -2.42 27.73 -4.33
N TRP A 270 -1.32 26.98 -4.19
CA TRP A 270 -0.57 26.86 -2.94
C TRP A 270 -0.22 28.21 -2.28
N PRO A 271 0.27 29.25 -3.00
CA PRO A 271 0.58 30.55 -2.37
C PRO A 271 -0.63 31.27 -1.74
N LYS A 272 -1.86 30.94 -2.18
CA LYS A 272 -3.11 31.51 -1.65
C LYS A 272 -3.72 30.64 -0.55
N TYR A 273 -3.12 29.49 -0.24
CA TYR A 273 -3.63 28.58 0.77
C TYR A 273 -3.23 29.03 2.18
N GLN A 274 -4.16 29.69 2.87
CA GLN A 274 -3.95 30.16 4.24
C GLN A 274 -4.09 29.04 5.29
N GLY A 275 -4.74 27.93 4.94
CA GLY A 275 -4.89 26.75 5.80
C GLY A 275 -5.78 26.99 7.02
N GLY A 276 -6.73 26.09 7.28
CA GLY A 276 -7.38 26.03 8.59
C GLY A 276 -6.40 25.39 9.59
N ALA A 277 -6.39 25.87 10.84
CA ALA A 277 -5.70 25.18 11.92
C ALA A 277 -6.19 23.72 11.98
N ALA A 278 -5.27 22.76 11.88
CA ALA A 278 -5.53 21.33 11.94
C ALA A 278 -4.56 20.65 12.89
#